data_AF-A0A0S8EWZ1-F1
#
_entry.id   AF-A0A0S8EWZ1-F1
#
_cell.length_a   1.000
_cell.length_b   1.000
_cell.length_c   1.000
_cell.angle_alpha   90.00
_cell.angle_beta   90.00
_cell.angle_gamma   90.00
#
_symmetry.space_group_name_H-M   'P 1'
#
loop_
_entity.id
_entity.type
_entity.pdbx_description
1 polymer ?
#
loop_
_entity_poly.entity_id
_entity_poly.type
_entity_poly.pdbx_seq_one_letter_code
_entity_poly.pdbx_strand_id
1 'polypeptide(L)'
;MMGFVALALLAGACSSTGVGDACVPEQVPAGGFLASETYLETSSVQCATRVCLVRELDGDPNNLQEDGCPLDDPAGSPEDSTCVTASDVADSVYCSCRCGAPAGSGLPTCSCPGGFTCEEVLETGGDGLRGSYCVREDLAE
;
A
#
# COMPACT_ATOMS: atom_id res chain seq x y z
N MET A 1 26.80 38.63 -35.05
CA MET A 1 26.57 37.16 -35.00
C MET A 1 25.92 36.88 -33.65
N MET A 2 24.66 36.45 -33.69
CA MET A 2 23.74 36.26 -32.56
C MET A 2 24.19 35.10 -31.66
N GLY A 3 24.07 35.22 -30.35
CA GLY A 3 24.33 34.12 -29.41
C GLY A 3 23.50 34.23 -28.14
N PHE A 4 22.20 33.95 -28.23
CA PHE A 4 21.35 33.72 -27.06
C PHE A 4 21.51 32.26 -26.63
N VAL A 5 22.13 32.03 -25.47
CA VAL A 5 22.18 30.71 -24.82
C VAL A 5 20.90 30.56 -24.02
N ALA A 6 19.96 29.74 -24.52
CA ALA A 6 18.76 29.36 -23.79
C ALA A 6 19.12 28.29 -22.75
N LEU A 7 19.05 28.65 -21.47
CA LEU A 7 19.21 27.74 -20.36
C LEU A 7 17.88 26.96 -20.19
N ALA A 8 17.82 25.75 -20.72
CA ALA A 8 16.68 24.86 -20.54
C ALA A 8 16.65 24.34 -19.08
N LEU A 9 15.70 24.85 -18.31
CA LEU A 9 15.37 24.34 -16.98
C LEU A 9 14.73 22.95 -17.12
N LEU A 10 15.45 21.92 -16.67
CA LEU A 10 14.93 20.57 -16.50
C LEU A 10 13.86 20.60 -15.40
N ALA A 11 12.59 20.59 -15.78
CA ALA A 11 11.49 20.33 -14.87
C ALA A 11 11.56 18.84 -14.46
N GLY A 12 12.13 18.56 -13.30
CA GLY A 12 12.02 17.26 -12.66
C GLY A 12 10.54 16.96 -12.43
N ALA A 13 10.04 15.93 -13.09
CA ALA A 13 8.71 15.40 -12.84
C ALA A 13 8.67 14.90 -11.39
N CYS A 14 7.94 15.59 -10.51
CA CYS A 14 7.42 14.93 -9.32
C CYS A 14 6.55 13.79 -9.83
N SER A 15 7.02 12.55 -9.64
CA SER A 15 6.18 11.36 -9.83
C SER A 15 4.91 11.60 -9.04
N SER A 16 3.76 11.61 -9.72
CA SER A 16 2.47 11.77 -9.06
C SER A 16 2.33 10.62 -8.08
N THR A 17 2.46 10.90 -6.79
CA THR A 17 2.29 9.89 -5.76
C THR A 17 0.83 9.41 -5.84
N GLY A 18 0.55 8.22 -6.35
CA GLY A 18 -0.77 7.72 -6.73
C GLY A 18 -1.05 6.32 -6.19
N VAL A 19 -2.07 5.69 -6.76
CA VAL A 19 -2.37 4.28 -6.46
C VAL A 19 -1.23 3.40 -6.97
N GLY A 20 -0.80 2.45 -6.14
CA GLY A 20 0.27 1.49 -6.43
C GLY A 20 1.66 1.91 -5.96
N ASP A 21 1.83 3.15 -5.49
CA ASP A 21 3.11 3.56 -4.92
C ASP A 21 3.39 2.86 -3.59
N ALA A 22 4.67 2.67 -3.28
CA ALA A 22 5.07 2.10 -2.00
C ALA A 22 4.66 3.00 -0.83
N CYS A 23 4.20 2.38 0.25
CA CYS A 23 4.00 3.01 1.55
C CYS A 23 4.47 2.07 2.66
N VAL A 24 4.76 2.63 3.84
CA VAL A 24 5.04 1.85 5.05
C VAL A 24 3.92 2.10 6.06
N PRO A 25 3.16 1.08 6.50
CA PRO A 25 2.11 1.26 7.51
C PRO A 25 2.69 1.75 8.84
N GLU A 26 2.05 2.74 9.47
CA GLU A 26 2.48 3.33 10.74
C GLU A 26 2.22 2.39 11.93
N GLN A 27 1.28 1.46 11.78
CA GLN A 27 0.95 0.46 12.79
C GLN A 27 1.08 -0.95 12.21
N VAL A 28 2.00 -1.73 12.78
CA VAL A 28 2.20 -3.14 12.47
C VAL A 28 1.83 -3.96 13.71
N PRO A 29 0.99 -5.01 13.60
CA PRO A 29 0.66 -5.87 14.74
C PRO A 29 1.90 -6.56 15.34
N ALA A 30 1.85 -6.86 16.63
CA ALA A 30 2.88 -7.67 17.27
C ALA A 30 2.79 -9.10 16.69
N GLY A 31 3.77 -9.47 15.85
CA GLY A 31 3.74 -10.70 15.05
C GLY A 31 3.58 -10.47 13.54
N GLY A 32 3.54 -9.21 13.08
CA GLY A 32 3.36 -8.89 11.66
C GLY A 32 1.91 -8.98 11.21
N PHE A 33 1.71 -8.83 9.90
CA PHE A 33 0.41 -9.04 9.26
C PHE A 33 0.20 -10.52 8.93
N LEU A 34 -1.06 -10.91 8.74
CA LEU A 34 -1.45 -12.25 8.29
C LEU A 34 -1.83 -12.26 6.81
N ALA A 35 -1.45 -13.30 6.07
CA ALA A 35 -1.85 -13.46 4.66
C ALA A 35 -3.38 -13.38 4.43
N SER A 36 -4.18 -13.76 5.41
CA SER A 36 -5.65 -13.74 5.30
C SER A 36 -6.30 -12.42 5.69
N GLU A 37 -5.53 -11.41 6.10
CA GLU A 37 -6.07 -10.13 6.52
C GLU A 37 -5.86 -9.04 5.47
N THR A 38 -6.78 -8.08 5.45
CA THR A 38 -6.58 -6.81 4.78
C THR A 38 -6.58 -5.71 5.81
N TYR A 39 -5.48 -4.98 5.88
CA TYR A 39 -5.33 -3.83 6.76
C TYR A 39 -5.37 -2.54 5.95
N LEU A 40 -6.08 -1.55 6.48
CA LEU A 40 -6.31 -0.28 5.81
C LEU A 40 -5.99 0.87 6.76
N GLU A 41 -4.90 1.57 6.46
CA GLU A 41 -4.53 2.81 7.12
C GLU A 41 -5.11 3.99 6.34
N THR A 42 -5.96 4.77 7.01
CA THR A 42 -6.40 6.07 6.47
C THR A 42 -5.59 7.19 7.08
N SER A 43 -5.46 8.28 6.34
CA SER A 43 -4.65 9.46 6.69
C SER A 43 -3.14 9.27 6.54
N SER A 44 -2.69 8.26 5.79
CA SER A 44 -1.28 8.05 5.51
C SER A 44 -0.67 9.26 4.81
N VAL A 45 0.45 9.76 5.30
CA VAL A 45 1.13 10.95 4.75
C VAL A 45 2.03 10.63 3.55
N GLN A 46 2.31 9.35 3.34
CA GLN A 46 3.13 8.84 2.23
C GLN A 46 2.32 8.76 0.94
N CYS A 47 1.02 8.47 1.04
CA CYS A 47 0.12 8.35 -0.09
C CYS A 47 -0.59 9.67 -0.37
N ALA A 48 -0.56 10.18 -1.62
CA ALA A 48 -1.36 11.37 -1.95
C ALA A 48 -2.87 11.12 -1.80
N THR A 49 -3.28 9.86 -1.95
CA THR A 49 -4.64 9.35 -1.75
C THR A 49 -4.99 9.17 -0.27
N ARG A 50 -4.02 9.31 0.64
CA ARG A 50 -4.13 9.12 2.09
C ARG A 50 -4.49 7.71 2.56
N VAL A 51 -4.40 6.70 1.68
CA VAL A 51 -4.72 5.32 2.03
C VAL A 51 -3.52 4.44 1.76
N CYS A 52 -2.97 3.83 2.80
CA CYS A 52 -1.99 2.74 2.70
C CYS A 52 -2.73 1.43 2.98
N LEU A 53 -2.65 0.50 2.04
CA LEU A 53 -3.33 -0.80 2.10
C LEU A 53 -2.28 -1.89 2.22
N VAL A 54 -2.52 -2.83 3.12
CA VAL A 54 -1.76 -4.07 3.26
C VAL A 54 -2.72 -5.22 2.99
N ARG A 55 -2.38 -6.10 2.06
CA ARG A 55 -3.17 -7.29 1.74
C ARG A 55 -2.27 -8.47 1.41
N GLU A 56 -2.61 -9.64 1.94
CA GLU A 56 -1.86 -10.89 1.72
C GLU A 56 -0.39 -10.86 2.15
N LEU A 57 0.01 -9.92 3.02
CA LEU A 57 1.34 -9.93 3.63
C LEU A 57 1.36 -10.87 4.84
N ASP A 58 2.28 -11.84 4.85
CA ASP A 58 2.50 -12.76 5.98
C ASP A 58 3.82 -12.40 6.69
N GLY A 59 3.75 -11.43 7.62
CA GLY A 59 4.90 -10.94 8.38
C GLY A 59 4.97 -9.43 8.54
N ASP A 60 6.11 -8.92 9.02
CA ASP A 60 6.33 -7.50 9.32
C ASP A 60 7.06 -6.82 8.15
N PRO A 61 6.46 -5.79 7.51
CA PRO A 61 7.08 -5.11 6.38
C PRO A 61 8.38 -4.36 6.73
N ASN A 62 8.72 -4.24 8.01
CA ASN A 62 9.97 -3.66 8.50
C ASN A 62 11.04 -4.73 8.82
N ASN A 63 10.72 -6.02 8.70
CA ASN A 63 11.60 -7.13 9.04
C ASN A 63 12.02 -7.92 7.79
N LEU A 64 12.90 -7.33 6.98
CA LEU A 64 13.24 -7.85 5.66
C LEU A 64 14.30 -8.96 5.71
N GLN A 65 14.15 -9.96 4.84
CA GLN A 65 15.19 -10.98 4.63
C GLN A 65 16.53 -10.34 4.26
N GLU A 66 16.50 -9.32 3.41
CA GLU A 66 17.71 -8.63 2.95
C GLU A 66 18.49 -7.94 4.07
N ASP A 67 17.83 -7.64 5.19
CA ASP A 67 18.43 -7.06 6.39
C ASP A 67 18.95 -8.12 7.39
N GLY A 68 18.94 -9.39 6.98
CA GLY A 68 19.47 -10.51 7.76
C GLY A 68 18.40 -11.30 8.52
N CYS A 69 17.12 -11.12 8.20
CA CYS A 69 16.01 -11.92 8.76
C CYS A 69 15.96 -13.31 8.11
N PRO A 70 16.09 -14.41 8.87
CA PRO A 70 16.04 -15.75 8.30
C PRO A 70 14.59 -16.18 7.99
N LEU A 71 14.20 -16.23 6.71
CA LEU A 71 12.89 -16.77 6.27
C LEU A 71 12.67 -18.24 6.69
N ASP A 72 13.77 -18.99 6.84
CA ASP A 72 13.77 -20.41 7.19
C ASP A 72 14.62 -20.61 8.46
N ASP A 73 14.16 -20.17 9.63
CA ASP A 73 14.80 -20.53 10.90
C ASP A 73 14.16 -21.79 11.51
N PRO A 74 14.76 -22.99 11.34
CA PRO A 74 14.26 -24.21 11.96
C PRO A 74 14.45 -24.22 13.49
N ALA A 75 15.19 -23.26 14.07
CA ALA A 75 15.38 -23.07 15.49
C ALA A 75 14.57 -21.89 16.07
N GLY A 76 13.89 -21.13 15.21
CA GLY A 76 13.01 -20.02 15.58
C GLY A 76 11.66 -20.54 16.06
N SER A 77 11.12 -19.94 17.12
CA SER A 77 9.71 -20.18 17.45
C SER A 77 8.86 -19.76 16.24
N PRO A 78 7.77 -20.48 15.89
CA PRO A 78 6.84 -20.07 14.84
C PRO A 78 6.12 -18.73 15.12
N GLU A 79 6.45 -18.09 16.24
CA GLU A 79 5.91 -16.83 16.74
C GLU A 79 6.91 -15.67 16.52
N ASP A 80 8.14 -15.97 16.05
CA ASP A 80 9.28 -15.04 15.98
C ASP A 80 9.82 -14.78 14.56
N SER A 81 9.40 -15.52 13.53
CA SER A 81 9.86 -15.26 12.15
C SER A 81 8.84 -14.45 11.37
N THR A 82 8.68 -13.17 11.72
CA THR A 82 7.89 -12.18 10.94
C THR A 82 8.62 -11.71 9.68
N CYS A 83 9.59 -12.49 9.21
CA CYS A 83 10.47 -12.14 8.11
C CYS A 83 9.71 -12.16 6.78
N VAL A 84 9.93 -11.14 5.96
CA VAL A 84 9.36 -11.05 4.60
C VAL A 84 10.43 -10.62 3.59
N THR A 85 10.24 -10.86 2.30
CA THR A 85 11.12 -10.26 1.29
C THR A 85 10.66 -8.85 0.93
N ALA A 86 11.56 -7.98 0.46
CA ALA A 86 11.14 -6.69 -0.06
C ALA A 86 10.19 -6.80 -1.26
N SER A 87 10.22 -7.91 -2.01
CA SER A 87 9.28 -8.18 -3.09
C SER A 87 7.87 -8.41 -2.54
N ASP A 88 7.74 -9.26 -1.52
CA ASP A 88 6.44 -9.53 -0.88
C ASP A 88 5.84 -8.22 -0.33
N VAL A 89 6.66 -7.38 0.31
CA VAL A 89 6.21 -6.05 0.77
C VAL A 89 5.76 -5.16 -0.38
N ALA A 90 6.51 -5.11 -1.48
CA ALA A 90 6.16 -4.25 -2.62
C ALA A 90 4.87 -4.69 -3.35
N ASP A 91 4.55 -5.98 -3.31
CA ASP A 91 3.34 -6.52 -3.90
C ASP A 91 2.13 -6.37 -2.96
N SER A 92 2.34 -6.58 -1.65
CA SER A 92 1.27 -6.56 -0.64
C SER A 92 1.01 -5.21 0.00
N VAL A 93 1.94 -4.25 -0.03
CA VAL A 93 1.85 -2.96 0.66
C VAL A 93 1.99 -1.81 -0.31
N TYR A 94 0.89 -1.08 -0.51
CA TYR A 94 0.86 0.02 -1.47
C TYR A 94 -0.21 1.06 -1.16
N CYS A 95 -0.01 2.25 -1.72
CA CYS A 95 -0.98 3.31 -1.70
C CYS A 95 -2.21 2.89 -2.50
N SER A 96 -3.37 2.88 -1.88
CA SER A 96 -4.66 2.60 -2.53
C SER A 96 -5.49 3.88 -2.61
N CYS A 97 -6.69 3.82 -3.18
CA CYS A 97 -7.67 4.88 -3.05
C CYS A 97 -9.07 4.30 -2.94
N ARG A 98 -9.96 5.03 -2.28
CA ARG A 98 -11.37 4.67 -2.17
C ARG A 98 -12.05 4.82 -3.54
N CYS A 99 -12.57 3.75 -4.10
CA CYS A 99 -13.29 3.76 -5.37
C CYS A 99 -14.80 3.58 -5.20
N GLY A 100 -15.24 3.10 -4.03
CA GLY A 100 -16.65 2.99 -3.64
C GLY A 100 -16.87 3.44 -2.20
N ALA A 101 -17.94 4.19 -1.97
CA ALA A 101 -18.34 4.64 -0.63
C ALA A 101 -19.85 4.42 -0.44
N PRO A 102 -20.32 4.20 0.80
CA PRO A 102 -21.75 4.14 1.08
C PRO A 102 -22.48 5.39 0.54
N ALA A 103 -23.66 5.19 -0.04
CA ALA A 103 -24.44 6.27 -0.63
C ALA A 103 -24.75 7.35 0.42
N GLY A 104 -24.53 8.62 0.06
CA GLY A 104 -24.77 9.76 0.95
C GLY A 104 -23.66 10.04 1.98
N SER A 105 -22.56 9.27 1.98
CA SER A 105 -21.41 9.51 2.89
C SER A 105 -20.62 10.78 2.57
N GLY A 106 -20.67 11.27 1.32
CA GLY A 106 -19.92 12.45 0.87
C GLY A 106 -18.39 12.25 0.85
N LEU A 107 -17.93 11.01 1.03
CA LEU A 107 -16.51 10.68 1.03
C LEU A 107 -15.96 10.75 -0.40
N PRO A 108 -14.76 11.34 -0.60
CA PRO A 108 -14.15 11.41 -1.92
C PRO A 108 -13.83 10.02 -2.44
N THR A 109 -14.06 9.80 -3.73
CA THR A 109 -13.70 8.57 -4.45
C THR A 109 -12.82 8.86 -5.65
N CYS A 110 -12.15 7.81 -6.14
CA CYS A 110 -11.27 7.80 -7.31
C CYS A 110 -11.71 6.73 -8.32
N SER A 111 -11.14 6.79 -9.53
CA SER A 111 -11.15 5.65 -10.46
C SER A 111 -9.85 4.87 -10.33
N CYS A 112 -9.94 3.55 -10.23
CA CYS A 112 -8.75 2.70 -10.17
C CYS A 112 -7.98 2.75 -11.50
N PRO A 113 -6.64 2.92 -11.47
CA PRO A 113 -5.83 2.87 -12.68
C PRO A 113 -5.69 1.42 -13.18
N GLY A 114 -5.08 1.25 -14.35
CA GLY A 114 -4.82 -0.09 -14.90
C GLY A 114 -3.94 -0.94 -13.96
N GLY A 115 -4.23 -2.24 -13.90
CA GLY A 115 -3.62 -3.16 -12.93
C GLY A 115 -4.31 -3.17 -11.56
N PHE A 116 -5.38 -2.39 -11.39
CA PHE A 116 -6.18 -2.33 -10.16
C PHE A 116 -7.66 -2.46 -10.44
N THR A 117 -8.36 -3.21 -9.59
CA THR A 117 -9.82 -3.36 -9.59
C THR A 117 -10.43 -2.70 -8.36
N CYS A 118 -11.69 -2.28 -8.49
CA CYS A 118 -12.44 -1.69 -7.38
C CYS A 118 -13.17 -2.80 -6.60
N GLU A 119 -12.66 -3.14 -5.42
CA GLU A 119 -13.16 -4.25 -4.62
C GLU A 119 -13.66 -3.79 -3.26
N GLU A 120 -14.72 -4.40 -2.75
CA GLU A 120 -15.22 -4.15 -1.40
C GLU A 120 -14.30 -4.80 -0.35
N VAL A 121 -13.47 -3.98 0.28
CA VAL A 121 -12.44 -4.46 1.22
C VAL A 121 -12.94 -4.46 2.67
N LEU A 122 -13.82 -3.52 3.04
CA LEU A 122 -14.33 -3.38 4.40
C LEU A 122 -15.86 -3.26 4.39
N GLU A 123 -16.53 -4.36 4.73
CA GLU A 123 -17.99 -4.41 4.90
C GLU A 123 -18.43 -3.82 6.26
N THR A 124 -17.57 -3.93 7.27
CA THR A 124 -17.83 -3.49 8.66
C THR A 124 -16.87 -2.38 9.09
N GLY A 125 -17.31 -1.55 10.05
CA GLY A 125 -16.54 -0.41 10.55
C GLY A 125 -17.28 0.93 10.42
N GLY A 126 -16.58 2.03 10.71
CA GLY A 126 -17.11 3.38 10.56
C GLY A 126 -17.28 3.78 9.10
N ASP A 127 -18.16 4.74 8.82
CA ASP A 127 -18.40 5.23 7.45
C ASP A 127 -17.13 5.73 6.77
N GLY A 128 -16.19 6.28 7.53
CA GLY A 128 -14.87 6.72 7.05
C GLY A 128 -13.92 5.60 6.62
N LEU A 129 -14.28 4.33 6.82
CA LEU A 129 -13.47 3.15 6.47
C LEU A 129 -14.23 2.17 5.55
N ARG A 130 -15.53 1.99 5.74
CA ARG A 130 -16.32 1.05 4.92
C ARG A 130 -16.35 1.44 3.44
N GLY A 131 -16.38 0.44 2.57
CA GLY A 131 -16.54 0.61 1.13
C GLY A 131 -15.45 -0.09 0.32
N SER A 132 -15.32 0.35 -0.94
CA SER A 132 -14.46 -0.28 -1.93
C SER A 132 -13.19 0.52 -2.17
N TYR A 133 -12.10 -0.19 -2.40
CA TYR A 133 -10.77 0.36 -2.63
C TYR A 133 -10.11 -0.26 -3.84
N CYS A 134 -9.11 0.44 -4.40
CA CYS A 134 -8.34 -0.09 -5.51
C CYS A 134 -7.37 -1.16 -5.01
N VAL A 135 -7.65 -2.40 -5.38
CA VAL A 135 -6.85 -3.57 -5.09
C VAL A 135 -6.12 -3.98 -6.37
N ARG A 136 -4.86 -4.42 -6.27
CA ARG A 136 -4.16 -4.97 -7.44
C ARG A 136 -4.92 -6.19 -7.99
N GLU A 137 -4.96 -6.33 -9.31
CA GLU A 137 -5.72 -7.41 -9.97
C GLU A 137 -5.22 -8.82 -9.62
N ASP A 138 -3.97 -8.97 -9.20
CA ASP A 138 -3.36 -10.23 -8.75
C ASP A 138 -3.67 -10.59 -7.29
N LEU A 139 -4.18 -9.63 -6.51
CA LEU A 139 -4.60 -9.78 -5.10
C LEU A 139 -6.12 -9.60 -4.93
N ALA A 140 -6.87 -9.60 -6.03
CA ALA A 140 -8.31 -9.44 -6.02
C ALA A 140 -9.01 -10.80 -5.98
N GLU A 141 -10.03 -10.92 -5.13
CA GLU A 141 -10.81 -12.16 -4.90
C GLU A 141 -11.99 -12.35 -5.88
#